data_AF-A0A6P1EA45-F1
#
_entry.id   AF-A0A6P1EA45-F1
#
_cell.length_a   1.000
_cell.length_b   1.000
_cell.length_c   1.000
_cell.angle_alpha   90.00
_cell.angle_beta   90.00
_cell.angle_gamma   90.00
#
_symmetry.space_group_name_H-M   'P 1'
#
loop_
_entity.id
_entity.type
_entity.pdbx_description
1 polymer ?
#
loop_
_entity_poly.entity_id
_entity_poly.type
_entity_poly.pdbx_seq_one_letter_code
_entity_poly.pdbx_strand_id
1 'polypeptide(L)'
;MALGRNVGTSWANLFGTTLLTALIVAFFIGVVFSMAIVILMLTGSLIGSAVFIIIFPLLVSIISMISKWDWLKYVDFFGVSVKISLKQLSVSQFQPYIWFSVAILIICFGLSLILIRRKEL
;
A
#
# COMPACT_ATOMS: atom_id res chain seq x y z
N MET A 1 34.56 4.42 -15.14
CA MET A 1 33.82 3.42 -14.34
C MET A 1 32.93 4.18 -13.36
N ALA A 2 31.67 4.40 -13.72
CA ALA A 2 30.72 5.12 -12.86
C ALA A 2 29.50 4.20 -12.64
N LEU A 3 29.18 3.95 -11.38
CA LEU A 3 27.86 3.52 -10.89
C LEU A 3 27.45 2.03 -10.96
N GLY A 4 28.36 1.05 -10.93
CA GLY A 4 28.03 -0.33 -10.44
C GLY A 4 26.79 -1.03 -11.04
N ARG A 5 26.27 -0.55 -12.18
CA ARG A 5 25.12 -1.11 -12.87
C ARG A 5 25.67 -2.16 -13.82
N ASN A 6 25.23 -3.40 -13.64
CA ASN A 6 25.33 -4.42 -14.68
C ASN A 6 24.57 -3.92 -15.92
N VAL A 7 25.28 -3.20 -16.80
CA VAL A 7 24.83 -2.92 -18.16
C VAL A 7 24.85 -4.26 -18.91
N GLY A 8 23.74 -4.98 -18.83
CA GLY A 8 23.63 -6.34 -19.37
C GLY A 8 22.54 -7.23 -18.78
N THR A 9 21.58 -6.72 -18.00
CA THR A 9 20.41 -7.52 -17.59
C THR A 9 19.54 -7.85 -18.81
N SER A 10 19.23 -9.13 -19.00
CA SER A 10 18.40 -9.60 -20.11
C SER A 10 17.00 -8.94 -20.09
N TRP A 11 16.43 -8.72 -21.28
CA TRP A 11 15.07 -8.19 -21.44
C TRP A 11 14.02 -8.97 -20.64
N ALA A 12 14.17 -10.30 -20.57
CA ALA A 12 13.32 -11.16 -19.75
C ALA A 12 13.40 -10.82 -18.25
N ASN A 13 14.62 -10.56 -17.74
CA ASN A 13 14.81 -10.20 -16.34
C ASN A 13 14.32 -8.79 -16.02
N LEU A 14 14.48 -7.84 -16.96
CA LEU A 14 13.90 -6.51 -16.85
C LEU A 14 12.38 -6.58 -16.79
N PHE A 15 11.74 -7.28 -17.73
CA PHE A 15 10.29 -7.44 -17.77
C PHE A 15 9.77 -8.12 -16.49
N GLY A 16 10.41 -9.21 -16.06
CA GLY A 16 10.03 -9.92 -14.84
C GLY A 16 10.12 -9.03 -13.59
N THR A 17 11.21 -8.27 -13.44
CA THR A 17 11.35 -7.35 -12.30
C THR A 17 10.34 -6.20 -12.34
N THR A 18 10.13 -5.57 -13.50
CA THR A 18 9.15 -4.48 -13.66
C THR A 18 7.73 -4.96 -13.39
N LEU A 19 7.36 -6.14 -13.91
CA LEU A 19 6.03 -6.72 -13.69
C LEU A 19 5.80 -7.03 -12.21
N LEU A 20 6.78 -7.63 -11.54
CA LEU A 20 6.70 -7.96 -10.13
C LEU A 20 6.58 -6.70 -9.27
N THR A 21 7.38 -5.66 -9.56
CA THR A 21 7.26 -4.37 -8.89
C THR A 21 5.87 -3.75 -9.15
N ALA A 22 5.39 -3.75 -10.39
CA ALA A 22 4.08 -3.20 -10.72
C ALA A 22 2.93 -3.90 -9.97
N LEU A 23 2.99 -5.23 -9.87
CA LEU A 23 2.01 -6.02 -9.10
C LEU A 23 2.01 -5.65 -7.61
N ILE A 24 3.20 -5.49 -7.02
CA ILE A 24 3.32 -5.10 -5.61
C ILE A 24 2.75 -3.69 -5.39
N VAL A 25 3.11 -2.74 -6.25
CA VAL A 25 2.60 -1.37 -6.16
C VAL A 25 1.07 -1.35 -6.32
N ALA A 26 0.54 -2.09 -7.29
CA ALA A 26 -0.89 -2.21 -7.51
C ALA A 26 -1.62 -2.83 -6.29
N PHE A 27 -1.02 -3.85 -5.66
CA PHE A 27 -1.56 -4.46 -4.44
C PHE A 27 -1.68 -3.43 -3.31
N PHE A 28 -0.61 -2.68 -3.04
CA PHE A 28 -0.61 -1.66 -2.00
C PHE A 28 -1.58 -0.52 -2.25
N ILE A 29 -1.69 -0.06 -3.51
CA ILE A 29 -2.70 0.91 -3.91
C ILE A 29 -4.10 0.32 -3.66
N GLY A 30 -4.33 -0.95 -4.01
CA GLY A 30 -5.58 -1.66 -3.74
C GLY A 30 -5.98 -1.67 -2.26
N VAL A 31 -5.02 -1.80 -1.34
CA VAL A 31 -5.27 -1.71 0.11
C VAL A 31 -5.81 -0.33 0.49
N VAL A 32 -5.19 0.74 0.00
CA VAL A 32 -5.63 2.12 0.26
C VAL A 32 -7.04 2.35 -0.31
N PHE A 33 -7.32 1.85 -1.51
CA PHE A 33 -8.66 1.90 -2.09
C PHE A 33 -9.69 1.13 -1.25
N SER A 34 -9.33 -0.04 -0.71
CA SER A 34 -10.22 -0.78 0.18
C SER A 34 -10.58 0.00 1.44
N MET A 35 -9.62 0.74 2.02
CA MET A 35 -9.90 1.63 3.16
C MET A 35 -10.82 2.79 2.75
N ALA A 36 -10.60 3.37 1.57
CA ALA A 36 -11.44 4.44 1.04
C ALA A 36 -12.89 3.97 0.80
N ILE A 37 -13.10 2.72 0.37
CA ILE A 37 -14.44 2.14 0.24
C ILE A 37 -15.13 2.05 1.60
N VAL A 38 -14.44 1.63 2.65
CA VAL A 38 -15.02 1.60 4.00
C VAL A 38 -15.44 3.02 4.43
N ILE A 39 -14.60 4.03 4.19
CA ILE A 39 -14.91 5.43 4.46
C ILE A 39 -16.14 5.90 3.65
N LEU A 40 -16.22 5.52 2.37
CA LEU A 40 -17.38 5.79 1.51
C LEU A 40 -18.65 5.21 2.11
N MET A 41 -18.60 3.96 2.56
CA MET A 41 -19.77 3.28 3.12
C MET A 41 -20.21 3.91 4.44
N LEU A 42 -19.26 4.33 5.28
CA LEU A 42 -19.54 5.00 6.55
C LEU A 42 -20.10 6.41 6.37
N THR A 43 -19.48 7.21 5.52
CA THR A 43 -19.80 8.64 5.36
C THR A 43 -20.88 8.90 4.31
N GLY A 44 -21.09 7.96 3.38
CA GLY A 44 -21.92 8.17 2.19
C GLY A 44 -21.31 9.15 1.17
N SER A 45 -20.07 9.62 1.38
CA SER A 45 -19.47 10.69 0.57
C SER A 45 -18.35 10.16 -0.33
N LEU A 46 -18.58 10.25 -1.65
CA LEU A 46 -17.56 9.99 -2.67
C LEU A 46 -16.39 10.97 -2.57
N ILE A 47 -16.69 12.24 -2.27
CA ILE A 47 -15.70 13.31 -2.14
C ILE A 47 -14.75 12.99 -0.99
N GLY A 48 -15.27 12.65 0.19
CA GLY A 48 -14.46 12.34 1.36
C GLY A 48 -13.51 11.16 1.11
N SER A 49 -13.98 10.16 0.39
CA SER A 49 -13.21 8.95 0.05
C SER A 49 -12.10 9.25 -0.96
N ALA A 50 -12.38 10.06 -1.99
CA ALA A 50 -11.39 10.48 -2.97
C ALA A 50 -10.29 11.35 -2.32
N VAL A 51 -10.69 12.30 -1.47
CA VAL A 51 -9.77 13.16 -0.72
C VAL A 51 -8.87 12.31 0.19
N PHE A 52 -9.44 11.30 0.85
CA PHE A 52 -8.67 10.38 1.69
C PHE A 52 -7.55 9.69 0.91
N ILE A 53 -7.82 9.16 -0.28
CA ILE A 53 -6.80 8.46 -1.10
C ILE A 53 -5.61 9.38 -1.39
N ILE A 54 -5.87 10.64 -1.72
CA ILE A 54 -4.84 11.63 -2.06
C ILE A 54 -4.05 12.06 -0.82
N ILE A 55 -4.73 12.24 0.31
CA ILE A 55 -4.13 12.74 1.56
C ILE A 55 -3.45 11.62 2.36
N PHE A 56 -3.83 10.35 2.16
CA PHE A 56 -3.30 9.21 2.91
C PHE A 56 -1.75 9.13 2.94
N PRO A 57 -1.01 9.27 1.83
CA PRO A 57 0.46 9.25 1.86
C PRO A 57 1.03 10.35 2.77
N LEU A 58 0.42 11.54 2.74
CA LEU A 58 0.85 12.68 3.55
C LEU A 58 0.59 12.41 5.04
N LEU A 59 -0.58 11.86 5.37
CA LEU A 59 -0.91 11.49 6.75
C LEU A 59 0.08 10.48 7.30
N VAL A 60 0.38 9.41 6.55
CA VAL A 60 1.34 8.40 7.00
C VAL A 60 2.73 9.02 7.16
N SER A 61 3.17 9.86 6.23
CA SER A 61 4.46 10.56 6.32
C SER A 61 4.54 11.46 7.56
N ILE A 62 3.51 12.28 7.82
CA ILE A 62 3.48 13.19 8.97
C ILE A 62 3.45 12.40 10.29
N ILE A 63 2.60 11.38 10.38
CA ILE A 63 2.50 10.56 11.59
C ILE A 63 3.82 9.80 11.81
N SER A 64 4.50 9.35 10.77
CA SER A 64 5.80 8.66 10.91
C SER A 64 6.92 9.57 11.42
N MET A 65 6.84 10.88 11.11
CA MET A 65 7.83 11.87 11.53
C MET A 65 7.64 12.26 13.01
N ILE A 66 6.39 12.34 13.45
CA ILE A 66 6.03 12.75 14.82
C ILE A 66 6.05 11.55 15.76
N SER A 67 5.52 10.42 15.31
CA SER A 67 5.42 9.19 16.08
C SER A 67 6.61 8.30 15.74
N LYS A 68 7.53 8.10 16.70
CA LYS A 68 8.62 7.11 16.62
C LYS A 68 8.09 5.67 16.71
N TRP A 69 6.91 5.40 16.16
CA TRP A 69 6.20 4.14 16.34
C TRP A 69 6.67 3.14 15.28
N ASP A 70 7.39 2.11 15.73
CA ASP A 70 8.02 1.12 14.85
C ASP A 70 7.05 0.34 13.95
N TRP A 71 5.76 0.35 14.29
CA TRP A 71 4.71 -0.34 13.52
C TRP A 71 4.16 0.50 12.37
N LEU A 72 4.28 1.82 12.45
CA LEU A 72 3.71 2.73 11.46
C LEU A 72 4.37 2.55 10.08
N LYS A 73 5.61 2.06 10.06
CA LYS A 73 6.32 1.71 8.83
C LYS A 73 5.53 0.73 7.97
N TYR A 74 4.74 -0.17 8.56
CA TYR A 74 3.95 -1.16 7.80
C TYR A 74 2.72 -0.57 7.12
N VAL A 75 2.33 0.67 7.46
CA VAL A 75 1.23 1.42 6.84
C VAL A 75 1.75 2.37 5.74
N ASP A 76 3.07 2.58 5.66
CA ASP A 76 3.73 3.36 4.61
C ASP A 76 3.81 2.60 3.28
N PHE A 77 2.64 2.31 2.73
CA PHE A 77 2.46 1.56 1.49
C PHE A 77 3.14 2.26 0.30
N PHE A 78 3.12 3.59 0.27
CA PHE A 78 3.75 4.39 -0.78
C PHE A 78 5.28 4.39 -0.65
N GLY A 79 5.82 4.63 0.55
CA GLY A 79 7.26 4.59 0.79
C GLY A 79 7.85 3.20 0.54
N VAL A 80 7.14 2.14 0.91
CA VAL A 80 7.54 0.74 0.63
C VAL A 80 7.52 0.48 -0.88
N SER A 81 6.47 0.90 -1.58
CA SER A 81 6.37 0.80 -3.04
C SER A 81 7.56 1.46 -3.76
N VAL A 82 7.96 2.67 -3.32
CA VAL A 82 9.13 3.37 -3.86
C VAL A 82 10.43 2.61 -3.54
N LYS A 83 10.63 2.17 -2.29
CA LYS A 83 11.84 1.41 -1.89
C LYS A 83 11.99 0.11 -2.66
N ILE A 84 10.89 -0.58 -2.95
CA ILE A 84 10.88 -1.81 -3.78
C ILE A 84 11.24 -1.48 -5.23
N SER A 85 10.69 -0.39 -5.77
CA SER A 85 11.03 0.08 -7.12
C SER A 85 12.52 0.44 -7.26
N LEU A 86 13.13 0.92 -6.18
CA LEU A 86 14.56 1.22 -6.10
C LEU A 86 15.44 0.01 -5.74
N LYS A 87 14.86 -1.19 -5.60
CA LYS A 87 15.53 -2.42 -5.10
C LYS A 87 16.25 -2.25 -3.75
N GLN A 88 15.75 -1.33 -2.92
CA GLN A 88 16.32 -1.05 -1.59
C GLN A 88 15.78 -1.97 -0.49
N LEU A 89 14.77 -2.79 -0.78
CA LEU A 89 14.20 -3.77 0.14
C LEU A 89 14.44 -5.19 -0.36
N SER A 90 14.93 -6.07 0.51
CA SER A 90 15.05 -7.50 0.24
C SER A 90 13.70 -8.22 0.40
N VAL A 91 13.55 -9.37 -0.24
CA VAL A 91 12.32 -10.18 -0.21
C VAL A 91 11.92 -10.58 1.21
N SER A 92 12.90 -10.85 2.09
CA SER A 92 12.64 -11.20 3.50
C SER A 92 12.13 -10.01 4.32
N GLN A 93 12.58 -8.79 4.01
CA GLN A 93 12.08 -7.57 4.64
C GLN A 93 10.70 -7.18 4.11
N PHE A 94 10.32 -7.63 2.92
CA PHE A 94 9.04 -7.33 2.29
C PHE A 94 7.87 -8.13 2.88
N GLN A 95 8.10 -9.38 3.26
CA GLN A 95 7.06 -10.29 3.77
C GLN A 95 6.19 -9.74 4.91
N PRO A 96 6.71 -9.07 5.96
CA PRO A 96 5.87 -8.50 7.02
C PRO A 96 4.92 -7.40 6.52
N TYR A 97 5.29 -6.65 5.48
CA TYR A 97 4.41 -5.62 4.89
C TYR A 97 3.20 -6.26 4.20
N ILE A 98 3.39 -7.37 3.50
CA ILE A 98 2.29 -8.11 2.87
C ILE A 98 1.31 -8.61 3.92
N TRP A 99 1.80 -9.25 4.98
CA TRP A 99 0.95 -9.77 6.05
C TRP A 99 0.13 -8.68 6.72
N PHE A 100 0.74 -7.53 6.96
CA PHE A 100 0.05 -6.39 7.54
C PHE A 100 -1.03 -5.83 6.59
N SER A 101 -0.73 -5.72 5.30
CA SER A 101 -1.71 -5.33 4.28
C SER A 101 -2.88 -6.32 4.18
N VAL A 102 -2.61 -7.62 4.22
CA VAL A 102 -3.65 -8.66 4.22
C VAL A 102 -4.54 -8.54 5.46
N ALA A 103 -3.96 -8.28 6.64
CA ALA A 103 -4.73 -8.04 7.85
C ALA A 103 -5.67 -6.83 7.71
N ILE A 104 -5.18 -5.73 7.13
CA ILE A 104 -6.01 -4.55 6.85
C ILE A 104 -7.14 -4.87 5.87
N LEU A 105 -6.87 -5.63 4.81
CA LEU A 105 -7.88 -6.04 3.85
C LEU A 105 -8.98 -6.89 4.51
N ILE A 106 -8.62 -7.84 5.36
CA ILE A 106 -9.58 -8.66 6.12
C ILE A 106 -10.45 -7.77 7.01
N ILE A 107 -9.86 -6.80 7.71
CA ILE A 107 -10.59 -5.84 8.54
C ILE A 107 -11.54 -4.99 7.68
N CYS A 108 -11.06 -4.45 6.56
CA CYS A 108 -11.87 -3.62 5.66
C CYS A 108 -13.04 -4.41 5.08
N PHE A 109 -12.82 -5.67 4.70
CA PHE A 109 -13.86 -6.56 4.20
C PHE A 109 -14.91 -6.86 5.27
N GLY A 110 -14.47 -7.20 6.49
CA GLY A 110 -15.37 -7.43 7.62
C GLY A 110 -16.21 -6.20 7.97
N LEU A 111 -15.59 -5.01 8.03
CA LEU A 111 -16.29 -3.75 8.25
C LEU A 111 -17.30 -3.46 7.14
N SER A 112 -16.91 -3.66 5.88
CA SER A 112 -17.81 -3.46 4.74
C SER A 112 -19.03 -4.38 4.82
N LEU A 113 -18.85 -5.67 5.12
CA LEU A 113 -19.96 -6.61 5.31
C LEU A 113 -20.91 -6.19 6.43
N ILE A 114 -20.39 -5.75 7.57
CA ILE A 114 -21.20 -5.27 8.69
C ILE A 114 -22.00 -4.02 8.29
N LEU A 115 -21.38 -3.10 7.56
CA LEU A 115 -22.03 -1.87 7.11
C LEU A 115 -23.12 -2.14 6.07
N ILE A 116 -22.92 -3.10 5.16
CA ILE A 116 -23.96 -3.52 4.22
C ILE A 116 -25.17 -4.05 4.99
N ARG A 117 -24.94 -5.00 5.91
CA ARG A 117 -26.03 -5.59 6.71
C ARG A 117 -26.82 -4.55 7.49
N ARG A 118 -26.17 -3.52 8.02
CA ARG A 118 -26.85 -2.43 8.76
C ARG A 118 -27.65 -1.47 7.88
N LYS A 119 -27.37 -1.40 6.58
CA LYS A 119 -28.13 -0.54 5.64
C LYS A 119 -29.29 -1.28 4.98
N GLU A 120 -29.27 -2.61 4.98
CA GLU A 120 -30.34 -3.47 4.44
C GLU A 120 -31.40 -3.87 5.48
N LEU A 121 -31.12 -3.70 6.78
CA LEU A 121 -32.05 -3.86 7.91
C LEU A 121 -32.75 -2.54 8.24
#